data_AF-A0A553MTE3-F1
#
_entry.id   AF-A0A553MTE3-F1
#
_cell.length_a   1.000
_cell.length_b   1.000
_cell.length_c   1.000
_cell.angle_alpha   90.00
_cell.angle_beta   90.00
_cell.angle_gamma   90.00
#
_symmetry.space_group_name_H-M   'P 1'
#
loop_
_entity.id
_entity.type
_entity.pdbx_description
1 polymer ?
#
loop_
_entity_poly.entity_id
_entity_poly.type
_entity_poly.pdbx_seq_one_letter_code
_entity_poly.pdbx_strand_id
1 'polypeptide(L)'
;MVMGIPTVKRKVKSYLAETLHSLIDKLSAEEKLDCVIIVFVGETDVDYVNSVVAGLEKEFLTELNSGLLEVISPPASFYPDFNNLKETFGDSKERVKWRTKQNLDYSFLMMYAVNKGVYYVQLEDDIVAKPNYFATMKNFALQLATEDWMILEFSQLGFIGKMFQAPDLNLIVEFIFMFYKEKPIDWLLDHILWVKVCNPEKDAKHCERQKSSLRIRFRPSLFQHVGLHSSLAGKIQKLTDKDFLKPLLHKIHVNPPAEVSTSLKVYQGHTLEKTYMGEDFFWAINPMLGDYVLFKFDRPISIERFLFRSGNQEHPGDKIENTTVEVLPFSDAEVKTKEKYKRTEDRFYKLAQFENGVAEGTVEALFNPVVALRLTVQKDSAVWAIISEVGLLLCRPGLAKLRVYL
;
A
#
# COMPACT_ATOMS: atom_id res chain seq x y z
N MET A 1 2.86 12.35 -3.96
CA MET A 1 3.15 11.79 -2.61
C MET A 1 4.50 12.33 -2.14
N VAL A 2 4.63 12.67 -0.85
CA VAL A 2 5.87 13.21 -0.27
C VAL A 2 6.52 12.15 0.62
N MET A 3 7.80 11.87 0.42
CA MET A 3 8.58 10.92 1.23
C MET A 3 9.64 11.66 2.03
N GLY A 4 9.52 11.66 3.35
CA GLY A 4 10.47 12.30 4.24
C GLY A 4 11.53 11.32 4.73
N ILE A 5 12.81 11.67 4.56
CA ILE A 5 13.97 10.87 4.96
C ILE A 5 14.89 11.73 5.85
N PRO A 6 14.85 11.54 7.17
CA PRO A 6 15.77 12.19 8.08
C PRO A 6 17.11 11.45 8.08
N THR A 7 18.21 12.19 8.05
CA THR A 7 19.57 11.67 8.16
C THR A 7 20.34 12.47 9.21
N VAL A 8 21.20 11.79 9.95
CA VAL A 8 22.06 12.38 11.00
C VAL A 8 23.47 11.82 10.89
N LYS A 9 24.44 12.54 11.43
CA LYS A 9 25.85 12.18 11.37
C LYS A 9 26.12 10.89 12.14
N ARG A 10 26.39 9.80 11.42
CA ARG A 10 26.87 8.53 11.99
C ARG A 10 28.39 8.50 12.00
N LYS A 11 28.96 7.84 13.03
CA LYS A 11 30.42 7.68 13.16
C LYS A 11 31.02 6.68 12.18
N VAL A 12 30.23 5.70 11.72
CA VAL A 12 30.75 4.51 11.02
C VAL A 12 30.47 4.57 9.52
N LYS A 13 29.19 4.67 9.13
CA LYS A 13 28.75 4.63 7.74
C LYS A 13 27.48 5.47 7.57
N SER A 14 27.35 6.13 6.43
CA SER A 14 26.07 6.69 5.95
C SER A 14 25.37 5.67 5.05
N TYR A 15 24.07 5.51 5.23
CA TYR A 15 23.21 4.63 4.42
C TYR A 15 22.36 5.40 3.41
N LEU A 16 22.42 6.74 3.44
CA LEU A 16 21.52 7.62 2.69
C LEU A 16 21.53 7.36 1.18
N ALA A 17 22.72 7.28 0.57
CA ALA A 17 22.84 7.05 -0.86
C ALA A 17 22.25 5.69 -1.28
N GLU A 18 22.51 4.63 -0.50
CA GLU A 18 21.95 3.29 -0.75
C GLU A 18 20.42 3.29 -0.65
N THR A 19 19.87 3.99 0.34
CA THR A 19 18.42 4.17 0.50
C THR A 19 17.82 4.94 -0.67
N LEU A 20 18.44 6.05 -1.09
CA LEU A 20 17.96 6.86 -2.21
C LEU A 20 17.97 6.10 -3.53
N HIS A 21 19.05 5.39 -3.86
CA HIS A 21 19.09 4.49 -5.03
C HIS A 21 17.97 3.44 -4.94
N SER A 22 17.80 2.82 -3.76
CA SER A 22 16.75 1.82 -3.56
C SER A 22 15.34 2.36 -3.80
N LEU A 23 15.08 3.63 -3.48
CA LEU A 23 13.78 4.28 -3.67
C LEU A 23 13.60 4.80 -5.10
N ILE A 24 14.57 5.53 -5.63
CA ILE A 24 14.49 6.26 -6.91
C ILE A 24 14.55 5.31 -8.11
N ASP A 25 15.40 4.29 -8.07
CA ASP A 25 15.56 3.33 -9.17
C ASP A 25 14.31 2.46 -9.38
N LYS A 26 13.44 2.41 -8.37
CA LYS A 26 12.19 1.64 -8.39
C LYS A 26 10.96 2.50 -8.73
N LEU A 27 11.15 3.77 -9.10
CA LEU A 27 10.10 4.65 -9.62
C LEU A 27 10.09 4.64 -11.15
N SER A 28 8.90 4.48 -11.73
CA SER A 28 8.66 4.77 -13.14
C SER A 28 8.78 6.26 -13.44
N ALA A 29 8.88 6.62 -14.72
CA ALA A 29 8.97 8.02 -15.15
C ALA A 29 7.75 8.84 -14.71
N GLU A 30 6.56 8.25 -14.78
CA GLU A 30 5.31 8.86 -14.34
C GLU A 30 5.26 9.03 -12.82
N GLU A 31 5.72 8.04 -12.06
CA GLU A 31 5.77 8.12 -10.59
C GLU A 31 6.78 9.16 -10.11
N LYS A 32 7.90 9.35 -10.80
CA LYS A 32 8.86 10.43 -10.49
C LYS A 32 8.23 11.82 -10.58
N LEU A 33 7.24 12.03 -11.45
CA LEU A 33 6.52 13.30 -11.57
C LEU A 33 5.48 13.52 -10.47
N ASP A 34 5.02 12.46 -9.83
CA ASP A 34 4.02 12.50 -8.74
C ASP A 34 4.67 12.27 -7.35
N CYS A 35 5.98 12.47 -7.26
CA CYS A 35 6.79 12.16 -6.09
C CYS A 35 7.70 13.33 -5.73
N VAL A 36 7.82 13.61 -4.42
CA VAL A 36 8.88 14.46 -3.87
C VAL A 36 9.52 13.71 -2.71
N ILE A 37 10.84 13.57 -2.74
CA ILE A 37 11.66 13.00 -1.68
C ILE A 37 12.37 14.14 -0.97
N ILE A 38 12.17 14.25 0.33
CA ILE A 38 12.75 15.32 1.15
C ILE A 38 13.77 14.69 2.09
N VAL A 39 15.04 14.96 1.85
CA VAL A 39 16.14 14.59 2.74
C VAL A 39 16.32 15.71 3.77
N PHE A 40 16.02 15.39 5.02
CA PHE A 40 16.27 16.30 6.14
C PHE A 40 17.58 15.93 6.81
N VAL A 41 18.59 16.78 6.65
CA VAL A 41 19.86 16.66 7.35
C VAL A 41 19.68 17.26 8.75
N GLY A 42 19.48 16.39 9.74
CA GLY A 42 19.24 16.75 11.14
C GLY A 42 20.49 17.26 11.86
N GLU A 43 21.31 18.07 11.22
CA GLU A 43 22.55 18.61 11.78
C GLU A 43 22.57 20.13 11.62
N THR A 44 23.22 20.81 12.55
CA THR A 44 23.38 22.27 12.55
C THR A 44 24.79 22.71 12.12
N ASP A 45 25.71 21.76 11.99
CA ASP A 45 27.08 21.98 11.51
C ASP A 45 27.05 22.18 9.99
N VAL A 46 27.24 23.43 9.56
CA VAL A 46 27.14 23.86 8.16
C VAL A 46 28.14 23.11 7.28
N ASP A 47 29.35 22.84 7.76
CA ASP A 47 30.35 22.12 6.98
C ASP A 47 29.92 20.67 6.74
N TYR A 48 29.34 20.03 7.75
CA TYR A 48 28.77 18.70 7.59
C TYR A 48 27.57 18.71 6.64
N VAL A 49 26.63 19.66 6.78
CA VAL A 49 25.48 19.77 5.88
C VAL A 49 25.94 19.94 4.43
N ASN A 50 26.89 20.84 4.17
CA ASN A 50 27.46 21.05 2.84
C ASN A 50 28.16 19.79 2.31
N SER A 51 28.82 19.00 3.17
CA SER A 51 29.42 17.74 2.75
C SER A 51 28.39 16.69 2.32
N VAL A 52 27.21 16.67 2.97
CA VAL A 52 26.10 15.79 2.58
C VAL A 52 25.51 16.27 1.25
N VAL A 53 25.28 17.58 1.10
CA VAL A 53 24.78 18.18 -0.15
C VAL A 53 25.71 17.88 -1.32
N ALA A 54 27.03 18.11 -1.16
CA ALA A 54 28.00 17.81 -2.21
C ALA A 54 28.04 16.32 -2.59
N GLY A 55 27.84 15.42 -1.62
CA GLY A 55 27.70 13.99 -1.88
C GLY A 55 26.45 13.67 -2.70
N LEU A 56 25.32 14.31 -2.39
CA LEU A 56 24.07 14.14 -3.13
C LEU A 56 24.13 14.75 -4.53
N GLU A 57 24.75 15.93 -4.70
CA GLU A 57 24.95 16.56 -6.01
C GLU A 57 25.81 15.69 -6.93
N LYS A 58 26.73 14.89 -6.39
CA LYS A 58 27.56 13.99 -7.18
C LYS A 58 26.77 12.81 -7.77
N GLU A 59 25.79 12.28 -7.05
CA GLU A 59 25.08 11.05 -7.41
C GLU A 59 23.65 11.28 -7.93
N PHE A 60 22.98 12.36 -7.50
CA PHE A 60 21.54 12.61 -7.71
C PHE A 60 21.27 14.00 -8.31
N LEU A 61 22.22 14.54 -9.09
CA LEU A 61 22.09 15.88 -9.70
C LEU A 61 20.81 16.04 -10.53
N THR A 62 20.44 14.99 -11.27
CA THR A 62 19.23 14.98 -12.12
C THR A 62 17.96 15.07 -11.28
N GLU A 63 17.92 14.34 -10.16
CA GLU A 63 16.78 14.30 -9.25
C GLU A 63 16.65 15.61 -8.46
N LEU A 64 17.78 16.22 -8.07
CA LEU A 64 17.80 17.56 -7.47
C LEU A 64 17.29 18.62 -8.45
N ASN A 65 17.79 18.62 -9.68
CA ASN A 65 17.38 19.60 -10.70
C ASN A 65 15.92 19.45 -11.16
N SER A 66 15.37 18.23 -11.13
CA SER A 66 13.97 17.99 -11.48
C SER A 66 12.98 18.32 -10.36
N GLY A 67 13.46 18.53 -9.13
CA GLY A 67 12.62 18.71 -7.95
C GLY A 67 12.09 17.41 -7.35
N LEU A 68 12.51 16.25 -7.88
CA LEU A 68 12.20 14.95 -7.26
C LEU A 68 12.87 14.82 -5.89
N LEU A 69 14.10 15.36 -5.73
CA LEU A 69 14.85 15.33 -4.49
C LEU A 69 15.04 16.75 -3.95
N GLU A 70 14.65 16.98 -2.70
CA GLU A 70 14.89 18.21 -1.96
C GLU A 70 15.77 17.92 -0.75
N VAL A 71 16.67 18.85 -0.41
CA VAL A 71 17.53 18.73 0.77
C VAL A 71 17.31 19.93 1.67
N ILE A 72 17.01 19.68 2.94
CA ILE A 72 16.77 20.71 3.95
C ILE A 72 17.60 20.42 5.21
N SER A 73 17.88 21.48 5.97
CA SER A 73 18.46 21.37 7.31
C SER A 73 17.81 22.41 8.22
N PRO A 74 17.71 22.16 9.53
CA PRO A 74 17.10 23.10 10.46
C PRO A 74 18.10 24.18 10.89
N PRO A 75 17.65 25.41 11.18
CA PRO A 75 18.50 26.39 11.84
C PRO A 75 18.82 25.91 13.27
N ALA A 76 19.98 26.30 13.80
CA ALA A 76 20.39 25.92 15.16
C ALA A 76 19.39 26.36 16.24
N SER A 77 18.69 27.47 16.02
CA SER A 77 17.65 28.00 16.90
C SER A 77 16.39 27.13 17.00
N PHE A 78 16.20 26.17 16.09
CA PHE A 78 15.08 25.24 16.16
C PHE A 78 15.20 24.28 17.34
N TYR A 79 16.42 23.88 17.70
CA TYR A 79 16.63 22.94 18.79
C TYR A 79 16.72 23.65 20.15
N PRO A 80 16.03 23.14 21.19
CA PRO A 80 16.18 23.64 22.55
C PRO A 80 17.50 23.17 23.17
N ASP A 81 17.85 23.75 24.31
CA ASP A 81 18.95 23.23 25.12
C ASP A 81 18.61 21.84 25.67
N PHE A 82 19.39 20.84 25.25
CA PHE A 82 19.23 19.44 25.65
C PHE A 82 19.96 19.09 26.95
N ASN A 83 20.72 20.02 27.56
CA ASN A 83 21.53 19.71 28.73
C ASN A 83 20.70 19.44 29.99
N ASN A 84 19.48 19.96 30.05
CA ASN A 84 18.59 19.87 31.21
C ASN A 84 17.44 18.86 31.02
N LEU A 85 17.58 17.91 30.09
CA LEU A 85 16.58 16.86 29.91
C LEU A 85 16.56 15.90 31.10
N LYS A 86 15.35 15.58 31.57
CA LYS A 86 15.12 14.61 32.64
C LYS A 86 15.30 13.19 32.12
N GLU A 87 16.08 12.39 32.84
CA GLU A 87 16.20 10.95 32.57
C GLU A 87 14.88 10.23 32.89
N THR A 88 14.40 9.41 31.96
CA THR A 88 13.16 8.64 32.10
C THR A 88 13.34 7.24 31.53
N PHE A 89 12.50 6.30 31.98
CA PHE A 89 12.50 4.89 31.53
C PHE A 89 13.82 4.13 31.72
N GLY A 90 14.70 4.62 32.60
CA GLY A 90 16.05 4.06 32.79
C GLY A 90 17.02 4.34 31.63
N ASP A 91 16.66 5.26 30.72
CA ASP A 91 17.52 5.68 29.63
C ASP A 91 18.64 6.59 30.14
N SER A 92 19.85 6.45 29.59
CA SER A 92 20.93 7.41 29.84
C SER A 92 20.61 8.78 29.25
N LYS A 93 21.24 9.82 29.76
CA LYS A 93 21.15 11.19 29.22
C LYS A 93 21.36 11.26 27.70
N GLU A 94 22.30 10.50 27.14
CA GLU A 94 22.56 10.44 25.70
C GLU A 94 21.37 9.87 24.94
N ARG A 95 20.77 8.79 25.46
CA ARG A 95 19.59 8.17 24.85
C ARG A 95 18.37 9.07 24.95
N VAL A 96 18.18 9.76 26.07
CA VAL A 96 17.12 10.77 26.22
C VAL A 96 17.30 11.93 25.25
N LYS A 97 18.52 12.46 25.12
CA LYS A 97 18.85 13.49 24.12
C LYS A 97 18.57 13.00 22.70
N TRP A 98 18.98 11.77 22.37
CA TRP A 98 18.77 11.16 21.07
C TRP A 98 17.28 11.05 20.71
N ARG A 99 16.44 10.47 21.59
CA ARG A 99 14.99 10.32 21.31
C ARG A 99 14.25 11.67 21.29
N THR A 100 14.70 12.62 22.11
CA THR A 100 14.14 13.98 22.16
C THR A 100 14.43 14.72 20.86
N LYS A 101 15.67 14.62 20.38
CA LYS A 101 16.07 15.21 19.09
C LYS A 101 15.32 14.56 17.93
N GLN A 102 15.20 13.23 17.91
CA GLN A 102 14.48 12.50 16.84
C GLN A 102 13.02 12.98 16.71
N ASN A 103 12.32 13.21 17.82
CA ASN A 103 10.96 13.78 17.80
C ASN A 103 10.92 15.15 17.09
N LEU A 104 11.90 16.02 17.37
CA LEU A 104 12.00 17.35 16.75
C LEU A 104 12.39 17.26 15.27
N ASP A 105 13.32 16.36 14.93
CA ASP A 105 13.76 16.11 13.55
C ASP A 105 12.57 15.72 12.66
N TYR A 106 11.76 14.76 13.11
CA TYR A 106 10.59 14.31 12.37
C TYR A 106 9.52 15.41 12.28
N SER A 107 9.34 16.17 13.36
CA SER A 107 8.42 17.31 13.38
C SER A 107 8.82 18.39 12.37
N PHE A 108 10.11 18.75 12.29
CA PHE A 108 10.60 19.73 11.31
C PHE A 108 10.32 19.29 9.88
N LEU A 109 10.66 18.03 9.58
CA LEU A 109 10.45 17.44 8.27
C LEU A 109 8.95 17.40 7.90
N MET A 110 8.07 17.00 8.82
CA MET A 110 6.62 17.00 8.61
C MET A 110 6.07 18.42 8.38
N MET A 111 6.52 19.42 9.15
CA MET A 111 6.11 20.82 8.95
C MET A 111 6.50 21.35 7.58
N TYR A 112 7.69 21.01 7.09
CA TYR A 112 8.13 21.39 5.75
C TYR A 112 7.34 20.66 4.64
N ALA A 113 6.94 19.41 4.89
CA ALA A 113 6.24 18.57 3.93
C ALA A 113 4.73 18.85 3.78
N VAL A 114 4.09 19.49 4.77
CA VAL A 114 2.63 19.60 4.89
C VAL A 114 1.91 20.13 3.64
N ASN A 115 2.52 21.04 2.89
CA ASN A 115 1.92 21.67 1.71
C ASN A 115 2.48 21.13 0.38
N LYS A 116 3.23 20.02 0.40
CA LYS A 116 3.92 19.49 -0.80
C LYS A 116 3.23 18.31 -1.47
N GLY A 117 2.17 17.77 -0.89
CA GLY A 117 1.39 16.71 -1.51
C GLY A 117 0.17 16.30 -0.70
N VAL A 118 -0.56 15.32 -1.20
CA VAL A 118 -1.78 14.78 -0.56
C VAL A 118 -1.44 13.84 0.60
N TYR A 119 -0.39 13.03 0.43
CA TYR A 119 0.08 12.06 1.40
C TYR A 119 1.55 12.30 1.75
N TYR A 120 1.87 12.14 3.03
CA TYR A 120 3.24 12.14 3.55
C TYR A 120 3.61 10.75 4.04
N VAL A 121 4.80 10.27 3.69
CA VAL A 121 5.35 9.00 4.16
C VAL A 121 6.64 9.26 4.89
N GLN A 122 6.68 8.88 6.16
CA GLN A 122 7.89 8.92 6.97
C GLN A 122 8.72 7.67 6.72
N LEU A 123 9.98 7.88 6.32
CA LEU A 123 10.98 6.84 6.11
C LEU A 123 12.21 7.11 6.99
N GLU A 124 13.19 6.21 6.94
CA GLU A 124 14.51 6.35 7.56
C GLU A 124 15.58 6.23 6.47
N ASP A 125 16.80 6.72 6.73
CA ASP A 125 17.88 6.76 5.75
C ASP A 125 18.67 5.45 5.61
N ASP A 126 18.22 4.37 6.24
CA ASP A 126 18.86 3.04 6.24
C ASP A 126 17.88 1.91 5.90
N ILE A 127 17.10 2.10 4.83
CA ILE A 127 16.09 1.14 4.36
C ILE A 127 16.34 0.66 2.92
N VAL A 128 15.72 -0.47 2.58
CA VAL A 128 15.51 -0.88 1.18
C VAL A 128 14.04 -1.07 0.89
N ALA A 129 13.61 -0.65 -0.30
CA ALA A 129 12.23 -0.76 -0.76
C ALA A 129 12.02 -1.95 -1.71
N LYS A 130 10.82 -2.54 -1.68
CA LYS A 130 10.35 -3.50 -2.69
C LYS A 130 10.11 -2.82 -4.04
N PRO A 131 10.20 -3.57 -5.16
CA PRO A 131 9.68 -3.11 -6.45
C PRO A 131 8.20 -2.68 -6.34
N ASN A 132 7.80 -1.67 -7.12
CA ASN A 132 6.43 -1.14 -7.18
C ASN A 132 5.87 -0.63 -5.84
N TYR A 133 6.73 -0.32 -4.86
CA TYR A 133 6.27 0.17 -3.55
C TYR A 133 5.42 1.44 -3.69
N PHE A 134 5.80 2.36 -4.59
CA PHE A 134 5.10 3.63 -4.79
C PHE A 134 3.66 3.42 -5.26
N ALA A 135 3.46 2.76 -6.40
CA ALA A 135 2.13 2.40 -6.89
C ALA A 135 1.32 1.62 -5.85
N THR A 136 1.96 0.68 -5.14
CA THR A 136 1.29 -0.12 -4.10
C THR A 136 0.76 0.78 -2.98
N MET A 137 1.60 1.68 -2.44
CA MET A 137 1.19 2.61 -1.38
C MET A 137 0.09 3.57 -1.85
N LYS A 138 0.26 4.14 -3.05
CA LYS A 138 -0.71 5.10 -3.61
C LYS A 138 -2.07 4.44 -3.84
N ASN A 139 -2.09 3.26 -4.45
CA ASN A 139 -3.35 2.53 -4.71
C ASN A 139 -4.02 2.11 -3.40
N PHE A 140 -3.24 1.65 -2.42
CA PHE A 140 -3.78 1.28 -1.11
C PHE A 140 -4.43 2.48 -0.39
N ALA A 141 -3.80 3.65 -0.44
CA ALA A 141 -4.37 4.87 0.13
C ALA A 141 -5.65 5.31 -0.63
N LEU A 142 -5.67 5.18 -1.96
CA LEU A 142 -6.85 5.51 -2.78
C LEU A 142 -8.02 4.56 -2.55
N GLN A 143 -7.77 3.27 -2.34
CA GLN A 143 -8.79 2.28 -1.98
C GLN A 143 -9.48 2.65 -0.66
N LEU A 144 -8.71 3.16 0.30
CA LEU A 144 -9.20 3.57 1.62
C LEU A 144 -9.66 5.04 1.66
N ALA A 145 -9.84 5.71 0.52
CA ALA A 145 -10.18 7.15 0.49
C ALA A 145 -11.54 7.47 1.13
N THR A 146 -12.45 6.49 1.23
CA THR A 146 -13.77 6.64 1.90
C THR A 146 -13.75 6.24 3.37
N GLU A 147 -12.67 5.59 3.82
CA GLU A 147 -12.53 5.12 5.19
C GLU A 147 -11.91 6.20 6.08
N ASP A 148 -12.30 6.23 7.35
CA ASP A 148 -11.69 7.12 8.35
C ASP A 148 -10.43 6.45 8.92
N TRP A 149 -9.28 6.66 8.26
CA TRP A 149 -7.98 6.19 8.71
C TRP A 149 -7.04 7.35 9.04
N MET A 150 -6.15 7.15 10.00
CA MET A 150 -5.15 8.14 10.41
C MET A 150 -3.74 7.75 9.97
N ILE A 151 -3.42 6.46 9.97
CA ILE A 151 -2.08 5.96 9.70
C ILE A 151 -2.17 4.72 8.81
N LEU A 152 -1.50 4.74 7.66
CA LEU A 152 -1.25 3.53 6.87
C LEU A 152 0.17 3.04 7.12
N GLU A 153 0.32 1.77 7.49
CA GLU A 153 1.62 1.17 7.80
C GLU A 153 2.11 0.23 6.69
N PHE A 154 3.28 0.52 6.16
CA PHE A 154 3.96 -0.31 5.15
C PHE A 154 5.22 -1.02 5.69
N SER A 155 5.50 -0.89 6.99
CA SER A 155 6.47 -1.69 7.74
C SER A 155 6.07 -1.80 9.21
N GLN A 156 6.41 -2.91 9.85
CA GLN A 156 6.26 -3.12 11.30
C GLN A 156 7.33 -2.41 12.12
N LEU A 157 8.44 -2.04 11.49
CA LEU A 157 9.63 -1.60 12.20
C LEU A 157 9.53 -0.11 12.54
N GLY A 158 9.26 0.16 13.82
CA GLY A 158 9.27 1.50 14.39
C GLY A 158 8.45 2.48 13.55
N PHE A 159 9.07 3.58 13.16
CA PHE A 159 8.44 4.69 12.47
C PHE A 159 8.59 4.65 10.93
N ILE A 160 9.16 3.56 10.40
CA ILE A 160 9.39 3.37 8.96
C ILE A 160 8.06 3.11 8.25
N GLY A 161 7.88 3.72 7.08
CA GLY A 161 6.78 3.44 6.18
C GLY A 161 5.43 3.82 6.77
N LYS A 162 5.38 4.86 7.60
CA LYS A 162 4.14 5.40 8.15
C LYS A 162 3.64 6.50 7.24
N MET A 163 2.49 6.28 6.63
CA MET A 163 1.82 7.23 5.75
C MET A 163 0.70 7.94 6.50
N PHE A 164 0.59 9.24 6.24
CA PHE A 164 -0.40 10.15 6.81
C PHE A 164 -1.03 10.98 5.68
N GLN A 165 -2.26 11.44 5.91
CA GLN A 165 -2.80 12.53 5.10
C GLN A 165 -2.03 13.82 5.44
N ALA A 166 -1.64 14.58 4.43
CA ALA A 166 -0.86 15.79 4.66
C ALA A 166 -1.56 16.81 5.58
N PRO A 167 -2.88 17.06 5.49
CA PRO A 167 -3.59 17.94 6.42
C PRO A 167 -3.51 17.53 7.89
N ASP A 168 -3.39 16.22 8.17
CA ASP A 168 -3.32 15.68 9.53
C ASP A 168 -1.94 15.85 10.18
N LEU A 169 -0.91 16.20 9.40
CA LEU A 169 0.44 16.39 9.92
C LEU A 169 0.51 17.48 10.99
N ASN A 170 -0.32 18.52 10.90
CA ASN A 170 -0.34 19.59 11.91
C ASN A 170 -0.70 19.03 13.29
N LEU A 171 -1.76 18.22 13.38
CA LEU A 171 -2.17 17.59 14.63
C LEU A 171 -1.08 16.66 15.19
N ILE A 172 -0.42 15.91 14.30
CA ILE A 172 0.66 15.00 14.69
C ILE A 172 1.86 15.79 15.23
N VAL A 173 2.31 16.82 14.51
CA VAL A 173 3.42 17.69 14.90
C VAL A 173 3.13 18.40 16.23
N GLU A 174 1.95 18.98 16.39
CA GLU A 174 1.55 19.66 17.62
C GLU A 174 1.57 18.71 18.82
N PHE A 175 1.05 17.49 18.66
CA PHE A 175 1.12 16.47 19.70
C PHE A 175 2.56 16.08 20.04
N ILE A 176 3.41 15.88 19.02
CA ILE A 176 4.83 15.59 19.24
C ILE A 176 5.50 16.75 19.99
N PHE A 177 5.23 18.00 19.62
CA PHE A 177 5.77 19.18 20.31
C PHE A 177 5.28 19.35 21.75
N MET A 178 4.10 18.88 22.11
CA MET A 178 3.68 18.86 23.50
C MET A 178 4.51 17.88 24.35
N PHE A 179 4.99 16.78 23.76
CA PHE A 179 5.55 15.65 24.51
C PHE A 179 6.94 15.18 24.04
N TYR A 180 7.66 15.97 23.23
CA TYR A 180 8.92 15.54 22.60
C TYR A 180 10.01 15.16 23.60
N LYS A 181 9.98 15.70 24.82
CA LYS A 181 10.90 15.34 25.91
C LYS A 181 10.49 14.07 26.64
N GLU A 182 9.20 13.75 26.63
CA GLU A 182 8.61 12.76 27.52
C GLU A 182 8.74 11.34 27.01
N LYS A 183 8.51 11.09 25.71
CA LYS A 183 8.49 9.73 25.12
C LYS A 183 9.12 9.69 23.73
N PRO A 184 9.64 8.54 23.28
CA PRO A 184 10.07 8.37 21.88
C PRO A 184 8.88 8.42 20.92
N ILE A 185 9.17 8.70 19.64
CA ILE A 185 8.17 8.99 18.62
C ILE A 185 7.12 7.88 18.44
N ASP A 186 7.54 6.61 18.40
CA ASP A 186 6.64 5.46 18.21
C ASP A 186 5.58 5.39 19.30
N TRP A 187 5.97 5.74 20.53
CA TRP A 187 5.07 5.75 21.67
C TRP A 187 4.14 6.94 21.59
N LEU A 188 4.63 8.12 21.23
CA LEU A 188 3.78 9.31 21.06
C LEU A 188 2.70 9.05 20.02
N LEU A 189 3.02 8.40 18.90
CA LEU A 189 2.06 8.05 17.88
C LEU A 189 0.97 7.10 18.37
N ASP A 190 1.35 6.08 19.15
CA ASP A 190 0.37 5.19 19.79
C ASP A 190 -0.51 5.93 20.82
N HIS A 191 0.05 6.92 21.54
CA HIS A 191 -0.71 7.76 22.46
C HIS A 191 -1.70 8.68 21.74
N ILE A 192 -1.37 9.19 20.55
CA ILE A 192 -2.34 9.94 19.72
C ILE A 192 -3.57 9.07 19.44
N LEU A 193 -3.37 7.83 19.00
CA LEU A 193 -4.47 6.90 18.75
C LEU A 193 -5.24 6.59 20.04
N TRP A 194 -4.52 6.36 21.15
CA TRP A 194 -5.15 6.11 22.44
C TRP A 194 -6.09 7.25 22.84
N VAL A 195 -5.62 8.51 22.75
CA VAL A 195 -6.43 9.70 23.08
C VAL A 195 -7.63 9.85 22.16
N LYS A 196 -7.50 9.52 20.86
CA LYS A 196 -8.60 9.68 19.89
C LYS A 196 -9.72 8.64 20.05
N VAL A 197 -9.39 7.38 20.37
CA VAL A 197 -10.39 6.29 20.24
C VAL A 197 -10.50 5.32 21.42
N CYS A 198 -9.58 5.35 22.40
CA CYS A 198 -9.67 4.43 23.53
C CYS A 198 -10.58 4.98 24.63
N ASN A 199 -11.58 4.18 25.02
CA ASN A 199 -12.43 4.46 26.17
C ASN A 199 -11.77 3.86 27.44
N PRO A 200 -11.41 4.68 28.45
CA PRO A 200 -10.81 4.20 29.70
C PRO A 200 -11.67 3.22 30.51
N GLU A 201 -13.00 3.22 30.30
CA GLU A 201 -13.93 2.31 30.98
C GLU A 201 -14.01 0.92 30.33
N LYS A 202 -13.37 0.73 29.16
CA LYS A 202 -13.37 -0.54 28.43
C LYS A 202 -12.02 -1.25 28.51
N ASP A 203 -12.03 -2.52 28.14
CA ASP A 203 -10.84 -3.36 28.18
C ASP A 203 -9.79 -3.00 27.12
N ALA A 204 -8.56 -3.49 27.31
CA ALA A 204 -7.47 -3.28 26.38
C ALA A 204 -7.77 -3.82 24.97
N LYS A 205 -8.55 -4.91 24.85
CA LYS A 205 -8.92 -5.48 23.55
C LYS A 205 -9.85 -4.57 22.75
N HIS A 206 -10.72 -3.83 23.42
CA HIS A 206 -11.52 -2.80 22.80
C HIS A 206 -10.63 -1.67 22.28
N CYS A 207 -9.73 -1.14 23.12
CA CYS A 207 -8.80 -0.08 22.73
C CYS A 207 -7.94 -0.51 21.52
N GLU A 208 -7.35 -1.70 21.52
CA GLU A 208 -6.56 -2.18 20.39
C GLU A 208 -7.39 -2.33 19.11
N ARG A 209 -8.64 -2.82 19.18
CA ARG A 209 -9.52 -2.87 18.01
C ARG A 209 -9.82 -1.49 17.44
N GLN A 210 -10.07 -0.51 18.30
CA GLN A 210 -10.31 0.87 17.87
C GLN A 210 -9.06 1.52 17.29
N LYS A 211 -7.88 1.29 17.89
CA LYS A 211 -6.61 1.76 17.32
C LYS A 211 -6.37 1.14 15.94
N SER A 212 -6.66 -0.16 15.77
CA SER A 212 -6.49 -0.88 14.51
C SER A 212 -7.41 -0.40 13.38
N SER A 213 -8.56 0.24 13.67
CA SER A 213 -9.38 0.82 12.60
C SER A 213 -8.78 2.12 12.06
N LEU A 214 -8.07 2.90 12.89
CA LEU A 214 -7.37 4.11 12.45
C LEU A 214 -5.94 3.85 11.97
N ARG A 215 -5.32 2.76 12.42
CA ARG A 215 -3.97 2.33 12.05
C ARG A 215 -4.05 1.06 11.21
N ILE A 216 -4.24 1.27 9.91
CA ILE A 216 -4.44 0.18 8.95
C ILE A 216 -3.09 -0.23 8.40
N ARG A 217 -2.83 -1.54 8.43
CA ARG A 217 -1.53 -2.09 8.06
C ARG A 217 -1.61 -2.84 6.74
N PHE A 218 -0.74 -2.46 5.80
CA PHE A 218 -0.52 -3.19 4.56
C PHE A 218 0.36 -4.41 4.81
N ARG A 219 0.04 -5.51 4.13
CA ARG A 219 0.85 -6.74 4.13
C ARG A 219 1.01 -7.27 2.71
N PRO A 220 2.21 -7.72 2.30
CA PRO A 220 3.45 -7.76 3.07
C PRO A 220 4.14 -6.39 3.20
N SER A 221 5.07 -6.25 4.15
CA SER A 221 5.83 -5.01 4.32
C SER A 221 6.61 -4.64 3.05
N LEU A 222 6.66 -3.35 2.73
CA LEU A 222 7.30 -2.80 1.53
C LEU A 222 8.73 -2.32 1.80
N PHE A 223 9.09 -2.12 3.07
CA PHE A 223 10.40 -1.61 3.48
C PHE A 223 11.07 -2.55 4.48
N GLN A 224 12.39 -2.63 4.39
CA GLN A 224 13.25 -3.36 5.30
C GLN A 224 14.40 -2.48 5.75
N HIS A 225 14.59 -2.39 7.07
CA HIS A 225 15.73 -1.70 7.66
C HIS A 225 17.03 -2.50 7.46
N VAL A 226 18.07 -1.87 6.92
CA VAL A 226 19.37 -2.49 6.62
C VAL A 226 20.53 -1.87 7.40
N GLY A 227 20.28 -0.82 8.18
CA GLY A 227 21.28 -0.12 8.99
C GLY A 227 21.86 -0.96 10.11
N LEU A 228 23.07 -1.50 9.94
CA LEU A 228 23.73 -2.26 11.01
C LEU A 228 24.14 -1.36 12.21
N HIS A 229 24.57 -0.13 11.93
CA HIS A 229 25.04 0.81 12.92
C HIS A 229 24.03 1.94 13.12
N SER A 230 23.49 2.04 14.34
CA SER A 230 22.55 3.10 14.71
C SER A 230 23.25 4.46 14.82
N SER A 231 22.48 5.53 14.67
CA SER A 231 22.89 6.89 15.06
C SER A 231 23.11 7.04 16.57
N LEU A 232 22.50 6.17 17.39
CA LEU A 232 22.86 6.07 18.81
C LEU A 232 24.20 5.30 18.93
N ALA A 233 25.23 5.99 19.41
CA ALA A 233 26.59 5.45 19.47
C ALA A 233 26.66 4.11 20.20
N GLY A 234 27.32 3.13 19.58
CA GLY A 234 27.51 1.77 20.13
C GLY A 234 26.33 0.82 19.95
N LYS A 235 25.17 1.27 19.45
CA LYS A 235 24.01 0.41 19.21
C LYS A 235 24.11 -0.27 17.84
N ILE A 236 24.23 -1.60 17.85
CA ILE A 236 24.15 -2.46 16.66
C ILE A 236 22.70 -2.89 16.46
N GLN A 237 22.18 -2.76 15.24
CA GLN A 237 20.79 -3.05 14.92
C GLN A 237 20.72 -4.13 13.82
N LYS A 238 20.07 -5.25 14.15
CA LYS A 238 19.81 -6.37 13.22
C LYS A 238 18.30 -6.63 13.12
N LEU A 239 17.53 -5.59 12.80
CA LEU A 239 16.08 -5.73 12.66
C LEU A 239 15.76 -6.39 11.33
N THR A 240 14.86 -7.36 11.36
CA THR A 240 14.26 -7.96 10.17
C THR A 240 12.76 -7.84 10.29
N ASP A 241 12.12 -7.27 9.27
CA ASP A 241 10.66 -7.23 9.19
C ASP A 241 10.16 -8.60 8.73
N LYS A 242 9.36 -9.25 9.60
CA LYS A 242 8.91 -10.64 9.39
C LYS A 242 8.07 -10.83 8.13
N ASP A 243 7.43 -9.76 7.65
CA ASP A 243 6.57 -9.82 6.47
C ASP A 243 7.28 -9.30 5.21
N PHE A 244 8.51 -8.75 5.30
CA PHE A 244 9.19 -8.21 4.13
C PHE A 244 9.55 -9.28 3.09
N LEU A 245 9.98 -10.48 3.50
CA LEU A 245 10.29 -11.55 2.54
C LEU A 245 9.05 -12.32 2.07
N LYS A 246 7.87 -12.06 2.64
CA LYS A 246 6.65 -12.74 2.22
C LYS A 246 6.20 -12.24 0.85
N PRO A 247 5.79 -13.15 -0.05
CA PRO A 247 5.18 -12.79 -1.32
C PRO A 247 3.80 -12.15 -1.07
N LEU A 248 3.35 -11.32 -2.01
CA LEU A 248 1.93 -10.98 -2.10
C LEU A 248 1.15 -12.24 -2.48
N LEU A 249 0.07 -12.52 -1.75
CA LEU A 249 -0.77 -13.70 -1.98
C LEU A 249 -1.85 -13.45 -3.04
N HIS A 250 -1.98 -12.21 -3.49
CA HIS A 250 -2.88 -11.76 -4.53
C HIS A 250 -2.17 -10.86 -5.54
N LYS A 251 -2.84 -10.61 -6.67
CA LYS A 251 -2.37 -9.68 -7.70
C LYS A 251 -3.41 -8.59 -7.94
N ILE A 252 -2.95 -7.36 -7.79
CA ILE A 252 -3.76 -6.14 -7.77
C ILE A 252 -4.03 -5.69 -9.21
N HIS A 253 -5.29 -5.35 -9.50
CA HIS A 253 -5.72 -4.75 -10.77
C HIS A 253 -6.64 -3.57 -10.50
N VAL A 254 -6.68 -2.60 -11.42
CA VAL A 254 -7.68 -1.54 -11.42
C VAL A 254 -8.89 -2.02 -12.21
N ASN A 255 -9.89 -2.54 -11.52
CA ASN A 255 -11.13 -3.04 -12.12
C ASN A 255 -12.18 -1.92 -12.30
N PRO A 256 -13.11 -2.04 -13.26
CA PRO A 256 -14.25 -1.14 -13.35
C PRO A 256 -15.13 -1.20 -12.09
N PRO A 257 -15.85 -0.12 -11.72
CA PRO A 257 -16.79 -0.16 -10.60
C PRO A 257 -17.85 -1.24 -10.79
N ALA A 258 -18.05 -2.08 -9.77
CA ALA A 258 -19.07 -3.12 -9.77
C ALA A 258 -19.57 -3.40 -8.34
N GLU A 259 -20.86 -3.68 -8.22
CA GLU A 259 -21.44 -4.35 -7.06
C GLU A 259 -21.04 -5.82 -7.14
N VAL A 260 -20.29 -6.29 -6.13
CA VAL A 260 -19.86 -7.69 -6.06
C VAL A 260 -20.68 -8.45 -5.03
N SER A 261 -21.04 -9.69 -5.35
CA SER A 261 -21.79 -10.57 -4.46
C SER A 261 -21.41 -12.02 -4.68
N THR A 262 -21.60 -12.86 -3.66
CA THR A 262 -21.27 -14.27 -3.72
C THR A 262 -22.20 -15.08 -2.82
N SER A 263 -22.50 -16.32 -3.21
CA SER A 263 -23.16 -17.28 -2.32
C SER A 263 -22.17 -18.08 -1.47
N LEU A 264 -20.88 -18.05 -1.82
CA LEU A 264 -19.85 -18.79 -1.12
C LEU A 264 -19.62 -18.26 0.30
N LYS A 265 -19.38 -19.17 1.24
CA LYS A 265 -19.14 -18.84 2.64
C LYS A 265 -17.70 -18.33 2.84
N VAL A 266 -17.57 -17.03 3.11
CA VAL A 266 -16.28 -16.35 3.34
C VAL A 266 -15.57 -16.87 4.58
N TYR A 267 -14.24 -17.03 4.49
CA TYR A 267 -13.36 -17.42 5.57
C TYR A 267 -12.47 -16.26 6.04
N GLN A 268 -12.31 -16.11 7.37
CA GLN A 268 -11.41 -15.16 8.05
C GLN A 268 -11.43 -13.69 7.58
N GLY A 269 -12.49 -13.25 6.89
CA GLY A 269 -12.63 -11.86 6.42
C GLY A 269 -11.91 -11.55 5.10
N HIS A 270 -11.51 -12.59 4.35
CA HIS A 270 -11.00 -12.53 2.98
C HIS A 270 -12.16 -12.40 1.98
N THR A 271 -12.78 -11.23 1.97
CA THR A 271 -14.05 -11.00 1.27
C THR A 271 -13.85 -10.71 -0.23
N LEU A 272 -14.92 -10.87 -1.00
CA LEU A 272 -14.88 -10.68 -2.45
C LEU A 272 -14.68 -9.20 -2.80
N GLU A 273 -15.25 -8.29 -1.99
CA GLU A 273 -15.11 -6.84 -2.12
C GLU A 273 -13.63 -6.44 -2.06
N LYS A 274 -12.92 -6.92 -1.03
CA LYS A 274 -11.48 -6.66 -0.89
C LYS A 274 -10.67 -7.20 -2.06
N THR A 275 -11.09 -8.35 -2.60
CA THR A 275 -10.41 -8.97 -3.76
C THR A 275 -10.60 -8.16 -5.02
N TYR A 276 -11.83 -7.69 -5.24
CA TYR A 276 -12.16 -6.89 -6.41
C TYR A 276 -11.50 -5.52 -6.40
N MET A 277 -11.39 -4.92 -5.21
CA MET A 277 -10.63 -3.68 -4.99
C MET A 277 -9.12 -3.90 -5.03
N GLY A 278 -8.63 -5.13 -4.88
CA GLY A 278 -7.21 -5.47 -4.86
C GLY A 278 -6.53 -5.28 -3.51
N GLU A 279 -7.30 -5.22 -2.43
CA GLU A 279 -6.82 -5.12 -1.04
C GLU A 279 -6.34 -6.47 -0.50
N ASP A 280 -6.98 -7.57 -0.92
CA ASP A 280 -6.73 -8.93 -0.41
C ASP A 280 -7.07 -9.99 -1.47
N PHE A 281 -6.97 -11.27 -1.14
CA PHE A 281 -7.58 -12.37 -1.91
C PHE A 281 -8.93 -12.77 -1.31
N PHE A 282 -9.73 -13.49 -2.10
CA PHE A 282 -11.00 -14.06 -1.66
C PHE A 282 -10.71 -15.44 -1.12
N TRP A 283 -11.24 -15.80 0.04
CA TRP A 283 -11.11 -17.16 0.56
C TRP A 283 -12.45 -17.66 1.06
N ALA A 284 -12.90 -18.78 0.50
CA ALA A 284 -14.18 -19.37 0.82
C ALA A 284 -14.09 -20.86 1.09
N ILE A 285 -15.02 -21.31 1.94
CA ILE A 285 -15.14 -22.70 2.37
C ILE A 285 -15.97 -23.46 1.35
N ASN A 286 -15.43 -24.59 0.86
CA ASN A 286 -16.12 -25.64 0.08
C ASN A 286 -17.21 -25.15 -0.89
N PRO A 287 -16.86 -24.71 -2.11
CA PRO A 287 -17.82 -24.39 -3.15
C PRO A 287 -18.78 -25.56 -3.44
N MET A 288 -20.08 -25.27 -3.51
CA MET A 288 -21.13 -26.24 -3.85
C MET A 288 -21.68 -26.00 -5.25
N LEU A 289 -22.27 -27.02 -5.87
CA LEU A 289 -22.96 -26.89 -7.15
C LEU A 289 -23.97 -25.73 -7.12
N GLY A 290 -23.84 -24.82 -8.09
CA GLY A 290 -24.70 -23.64 -8.21
C GLY A 290 -24.22 -22.42 -7.40
N ASP A 291 -23.18 -22.55 -6.58
CA ASP A 291 -22.55 -21.39 -5.98
C ASP A 291 -22.01 -20.43 -7.03
N TYR A 292 -22.03 -19.14 -6.69
CA TYR A 292 -21.63 -18.11 -7.63
C TYR A 292 -20.82 -16.98 -7.01
N VAL A 293 -20.04 -16.33 -7.87
CA VAL A 293 -19.43 -15.02 -7.66
C VAL A 293 -19.93 -14.10 -8.77
N LEU A 294 -20.57 -12.99 -8.45
CA LEU A 294 -21.22 -12.09 -9.38
C LEU A 294 -20.59 -10.69 -9.30
N PHE A 295 -20.22 -10.15 -10.46
CA PHE A 295 -19.78 -8.78 -10.66
C PHE A 295 -20.84 -8.07 -11.50
N LYS A 296 -21.58 -7.16 -10.88
CA LYS A 296 -22.68 -6.43 -11.52
C LYS A 296 -22.29 -4.97 -11.71
N PHE A 297 -22.32 -4.50 -12.94
CA PHE A 297 -21.86 -3.14 -13.28
C PHE A 297 -23.01 -2.15 -13.18
N ASP A 298 -22.75 -0.98 -12.61
CA ASP A 298 -23.75 0.10 -12.47
C ASP A 298 -24.28 0.60 -13.82
N ARG A 299 -23.45 0.49 -14.86
CA ARG A 299 -23.78 0.80 -16.25
C ARG A 299 -23.20 -0.30 -17.15
N PRO A 300 -23.81 -0.59 -18.30
CA PRO A 300 -23.24 -1.53 -19.25
C PRO A 300 -21.82 -1.12 -19.67
N ILE A 301 -20.87 -2.04 -19.61
CA ILE A 301 -19.47 -1.80 -19.96
C ILE A 301 -19.01 -2.71 -21.10
N SER A 302 -18.04 -2.26 -21.88
CA SER A 302 -17.38 -3.11 -22.89
C SER A 302 -16.10 -3.69 -22.31
N ILE A 303 -16.08 -5.00 -22.10
CA ILE A 303 -14.90 -5.74 -21.62
C ILE A 303 -14.16 -6.30 -22.84
N GLU A 304 -12.84 -6.16 -22.86
CA GLU A 304 -11.97 -6.76 -23.88
C GLU A 304 -11.49 -8.14 -23.43
N ARG A 305 -10.95 -8.22 -22.20
CA ARG A 305 -10.39 -9.44 -21.61
C ARG A 305 -10.77 -9.58 -20.14
N PHE A 306 -10.92 -10.82 -19.69
CA PHE A 306 -11.01 -11.17 -18.29
C PHE A 306 -9.90 -12.14 -17.89
N LEU A 307 -9.47 -12.08 -16.64
CA LEU A 307 -8.53 -12.99 -16.00
C LEU A 307 -8.99 -13.24 -14.57
N PHE A 308 -9.15 -14.52 -14.23
CA PHE A 308 -9.36 -14.99 -12.87
C PHE A 308 -8.29 -16.02 -12.54
N ARG A 309 -7.62 -15.85 -11.40
CA ARG A 309 -6.66 -16.81 -10.87
C ARG A 309 -7.09 -17.28 -9.50
N SER A 310 -6.90 -18.56 -9.26
CA SER A 310 -7.29 -19.26 -8.05
C SER A 310 -6.10 -19.97 -7.41
N GLY A 311 -6.14 -20.07 -6.08
CA GLY A 311 -5.03 -20.50 -5.24
C GLY A 311 -3.99 -19.41 -5.01
N ASN A 312 -3.13 -19.61 -4.02
CA ASN A 312 -1.96 -18.76 -3.77
C ASN A 312 -0.76 -19.61 -3.29
N GLN A 313 0.38 -18.98 -3.01
CA GLN A 313 1.61 -19.69 -2.65
C GLN A 313 1.56 -20.37 -1.28
N GLU A 314 0.77 -19.85 -0.34
CA GLU A 314 0.61 -20.43 1.01
C GLU A 314 -0.41 -21.58 1.01
N HIS A 315 -1.43 -21.50 0.15
CA HIS A 315 -2.51 -22.47 0.01
C HIS A 315 -2.68 -22.90 -1.46
N PRO A 316 -1.72 -23.64 -2.04
CA PRO A 316 -1.76 -24.01 -3.45
C PRO A 316 -2.86 -25.02 -3.79
N GLY A 317 -3.42 -25.72 -2.80
CA GLY A 317 -4.53 -26.66 -2.96
C GLY A 317 -5.92 -26.02 -2.93
N ASP A 318 -6.04 -24.79 -2.43
CA ASP A 318 -7.33 -24.10 -2.29
C ASP A 318 -7.71 -23.43 -3.62
N LYS A 319 -8.07 -24.26 -4.60
CA LYS A 319 -8.34 -23.86 -5.97
C LYS A 319 -9.79 -24.09 -6.37
N ILE A 320 -10.29 -23.14 -7.15
CA ILE A 320 -11.53 -23.24 -7.88
C ILE A 320 -11.30 -24.16 -9.07
N GLU A 321 -12.05 -25.25 -9.07
CA GLU A 321 -12.17 -26.18 -10.18
C GLU A 321 -13.64 -26.23 -10.64
N ASN A 322 -13.89 -26.81 -11.81
CA ASN A 322 -15.25 -27.06 -12.32
C ASN A 322 -16.17 -25.82 -12.27
N THR A 323 -15.64 -24.63 -12.58
CA THR A 323 -16.37 -23.37 -12.51
C THR A 323 -16.31 -22.67 -13.85
N THR A 324 -17.42 -22.13 -14.32
CA THR A 324 -17.52 -21.43 -15.62
C THR A 324 -17.52 -19.92 -15.43
N VAL A 325 -16.92 -19.21 -16.38
CA VAL A 325 -17.05 -17.75 -16.52
C VAL A 325 -18.20 -17.48 -17.47
N GLU A 326 -19.16 -16.67 -17.01
CA GLU A 326 -20.39 -16.38 -17.71
C GLU A 326 -20.60 -14.86 -17.81
N VAL A 327 -21.18 -14.38 -18.91
CA VAL A 327 -21.50 -12.95 -19.07
C VAL A 327 -22.97 -12.74 -19.38
N LEU A 328 -23.51 -11.61 -18.93
CA LEU A 328 -24.85 -11.15 -19.25
C LEU A 328 -24.75 -9.91 -20.17
N PRO A 329 -25.03 -10.04 -21.47
CA PRO A 329 -25.07 -8.91 -22.39
C PRO A 329 -26.20 -7.92 -22.05
N PHE A 330 -26.00 -6.64 -22.38
CA PHE A 330 -27.04 -5.61 -22.25
C PHE A 330 -28.16 -5.75 -23.28
N SER A 331 -27.81 -6.11 -24.51
CA SER A 331 -28.77 -6.37 -25.57
C SER A 331 -28.94 -7.88 -25.74
N ASP A 332 -30.19 -8.32 -25.64
CA ASP A 332 -30.59 -9.72 -25.75
C ASP A 332 -30.87 -10.11 -27.22
N ALA A 333 -30.36 -9.34 -28.18
CA ALA A 333 -30.48 -9.65 -29.60
C ALA A 333 -29.96 -11.06 -29.80
N GLU A 334 -30.87 -12.03 -30.04
CA GLU A 334 -30.58 -13.46 -30.06
C GLU A 334 -29.27 -13.69 -30.77
N VAL A 335 -28.21 -13.88 -29.99
CA VAL A 335 -26.89 -14.04 -30.56
C VAL A 335 -27.01 -15.33 -31.37
N LYS A 336 -26.94 -15.22 -32.70
CA LYS A 336 -27.08 -16.31 -33.67
C LYS A 336 -25.85 -17.23 -33.62
N THR A 337 -25.43 -17.64 -32.42
CA THR A 337 -24.28 -18.48 -32.14
C THR A 337 -24.67 -19.65 -31.24
N LYS A 338 -25.89 -20.19 -31.41
CA LYS A 338 -26.40 -21.37 -30.66
C LYS A 338 -25.42 -22.56 -30.69
N GLU A 339 -24.48 -22.59 -31.64
CA GLU A 339 -23.48 -23.64 -31.78
C GLU A 339 -22.18 -23.40 -30.97
N LYS A 340 -21.79 -22.16 -30.67
CA LYS A 340 -20.49 -21.87 -30.02
C LYS A 340 -20.61 -21.64 -28.51
N TYR A 341 -21.66 -20.99 -28.06
CA TYR A 341 -21.82 -20.57 -26.66
C TYR A 341 -23.12 -21.08 -26.07
N LYS A 342 -23.03 -21.76 -24.93
CA LYS A 342 -24.21 -22.25 -24.19
C LYS A 342 -24.82 -21.10 -23.39
N ARG A 343 -26.07 -20.79 -23.68
CA ARG A 343 -26.89 -19.86 -22.90
C ARG A 343 -27.54 -20.58 -21.71
N THR A 344 -27.54 -19.94 -20.55
CA THR A 344 -28.24 -20.40 -19.34
C THR A 344 -29.68 -19.89 -19.32
N GLU A 345 -30.52 -20.45 -18.44
CA GLU A 345 -31.94 -20.07 -18.32
C GLU A 345 -32.13 -18.60 -17.92
N ASP A 346 -31.22 -18.08 -17.09
CA ASP A 346 -31.17 -16.69 -16.65
C ASP A 346 -30.40 -15.76 -17.62
N ARG A 347 -30.22 -16.21 -18.86
CA ARG A 347 -29.71 -15.44 -20.01
C ARG A 347 -28.22 -15.12 -20.01
N PHE A 348 -27.43 -15.71 -19.12
CA PHE A 348 -25.97 -15.64 -19.20
C PHE A 348 -25.43 -16.54 -20.32
N TYR A 349 -24.26 -16.20 -20.84
CA TYR A 349 -23.53 -17.00 -21.82
C TYR A 349 -22.22 -17.49 -21.22
N LYS A 350 -21.99 -18.81 -21.27
CA LYS A 350 -20.73 -19.43 -20.79
C LYS A 350 -19.61 -19.15 -21.78
N LEU A 351 -18.58 -18.42 -21.35
CA LEU A 351 -17.45 -18.02 -22.20
C LEU A 351 -16.22 -18.91 -22.02
N ALA A 352 -15.93 -19.31 -20.77
CA ALA A 352 -14.75 -20.09 -20.42
C ALA A 352 -15.02 -20.96 -19.19
N GLN A 353 -14.07 -21.83 -18.88
CA GLN A 353 -14.05 -22.66 -17.68
C GLN A 353 -12.68 -22.53 -17.02
N PHE A 354 -12.64 -22.69 -15.69
CA PHE A 354 -11.38 -22.79 -14.97
C PHE A 354 -10.61 -24.04 -15.36
N GLU A 355 -9.36 -23.85 -15.77
CA GLU A 355 -8.38 -24.90 -16.04
C GLU A 355 -7.15 -24.64 -15.17
N ASN A 356 -6.76 -25.62 -14.35
CA ASN A 356 -5.62 -25.53 -13.44
C ASN A 356 -5.63 -24.29 -12.51
N GLY A 357 -6.82 -23.85 -12.11
CA GLY A 357 -7.02 -22.67 -11.27
C GLY A 357 -6.93 -21.33 -12.02
N VAL A 358 -7.01 -21.33 -13.35
CA VAL A 358 -7.02 -20.10 -14.15
C VAL A 358 -8.21 -20.13 -15.09
N ALA A 359 -8.93 -19.01 -15.20
CA ALA A 359 -9.86 -18.77 -16.29
C ALA A 359 -9.55 -17.41 -16.91
N GLU A 360 -9.13 -17.40 -18.17
CA GLU A 360 -8.89 -16.17 -18.92
C GLU A 360 -9.47 -16.26 -20.33
N GLY A 361 -9.83 -15.13 -20.90
CA GLY A 361 -10.42 -15.09 -22.23
C GLY A 361 -10.75 -13.69 -22.71
N THR A 362 -11.18 -13.58 -23.96
CA THR A 362 -11.70 -12.36 -24.56
C THR A 362 -13.22 -12.35 -24.53
N VAL A 363 -13.82 -11.17 -24.33
CA VAL A 363 -15.26 -10.99 -24.50
C VAL A 363 -15.50 -10.49 -25.92
N GLU A 364 -16.13 -11.31 -26.76
CA GLU A 364 -16.38 -10.95 -28.15
C GLU A 364 -17.31 -9.72 -28.26
N ALA A 365 -17.14 -8.93 -29.33
CA ALA A 365 -17.91 -7.71 -29.55
C ALA A 365 -19.43 -7.95 -29.53
N LEU A 366 -19.88 -9.15 -29.89
CA LEU A 366 -21.30 -9.53 -29.90
C LEU A 366 -21.92 -9.62 -28.50
N PHE A 367 -21.12 -9.81 -27.44
CA PHE A 367 -21.59 -9.84 -26.05
C PHE A 367 -21.52 -8.46 -25.40
N ASN A 368 -20.76 -7.54 -26.00
CA ASN A 368 -20.55 -6.21 -25.48
C ASN A 368 -21.66 -5.24 -25.95
N PRO A 369 -22.08 -4.28 -25.09
CA PRO A 369 -21.66 -4.13 -23.70
C PRO A 369 -22.34 -5.15 -22.77
N VAL A 370 -21.68 -5.50 -21.67
CA VAL A 370 -22.16 -6.44 -20.65
C VAL A 370 -22.69 -5.71 -19.41
N VAL A 371 -23.72 -6.29 -18.78
CA VAL A 371 -24.35 -5.81 -17.53
C VAL A 371 -23.75 -6.51 -16.31
N ALA A 372 -23.36 -7.78 -16.47
CA ALA A 372 -22.75 -8.54 -15.39
C ALA A 372 -21.81 -9.63 -15.93
N LEU A 373 -20.87 -10.02 -15.07
CA LEU A 373 -20.01 -11.18 -15.24
C LEU A 373 -20.17 -12.06 -14.00
N ARG A 374 -20.28 -13.38 -14.19
CA ARG A 374 -20.46 -14.33 -13.09
C ARG A 374 -19.53 -15.52 -13.23
N LEU A 375 -19.01 -16.00 -12.11
CA LEU A 375 -18.40 -17.33 -11.97
C LEU A 375 -19.45 -18.25 -11.38
N THR A 376 -19.69 -19.41 -12.00
CA THR A 376 -20.71 -20.37 -11.54
C THR A 376 -20.10 -21.75 -11.34
N VAL A 377 -20.19 -22.29 -10.13
CA VAL A 377 -19.67 -23.60 -9.74
C VAL A 377 -20.55 -24.69 -10.34
N GLN A 378 -19.94 -25.56 -11.16
CA GLN A 378 -20.63 -26.62 -11.90
C GLN A 378 -20.62 -27.98 -11.17
N LYS A 379 -19.87 -28.10 -10.07
CA LYS A 379 -19.79 -29.32 -9.26
C LYS A 379 -19.28 -29.00 -7.86
N ASP A 380 -19.78 -29.73 -6.86
CA ASP A 380 -19.29 -29.68 -5.49
C ASP A 380 -17.77 -29.88 -5.41
N SER A 381 -17.13 -29.06 -4.57
CA SER A 381 -15.70 -29.09 -4.31
C SER A 381 -15.41 -29.60 -2.89
N ALA A 382 -14.51 -30.58 -2.80
CA ALA A 382 -14.00 -31.07 -1.52
C ALA A 382 -12.95 -30.13 -0.90
N VAL A 383 -12.40 -29.20 -1.69
CA VAL A 383 -11.38 -28.23 -1.27
C VAL A 383 -11.97 -26.84 -1.13
N TRP A 384 -11.29 -26.00 -0.35
CA TRP A 384 -11.62 -24.57 -0.24
C TRP A 384 -11.22 -23.83 -1.52
N ALA A 385 -11.73 -22.61 -1.68
CA ALA A 385 -11.53 -21.83 -2.89
C ALA A 385 -10.89 -20.49 -2.57
N ILE A 386 -9.78 -20.20 -3.26
CA ILE A 386 -9.16 -18.87 -3.27
C ILE A 386 -9.38 -18.20 -4.61
N ILE A 387 -9.67 -16.90 -4.65
CA ILE A 387 -9.48 -16.06 -5.85
C ILE A 387 -8.39 -15.05 -5.52
N SER A 388 -7.23 -15.21 -6.14
CA SER A 388 -6.03 -14.39 -5.89
C SER A 388 -5.82 -13.30 -6.93
N GLU A 389 -6.52 -13.35 -8.07
CA GLU A 389 -6.42 -12.34 -9.11
C GLU A 389 -7.78 -12.18 -9.79
N VAL A 390 -8.29 -10.95 -9.84
CA VAL A 390 -9.42 -10.56 -10.68
C VAL A 390 -8.96 -9.40 -11.55
N GLY A 391 -8.86 -9.60 -12.86
CA GLY A 391 -8.48 -8.58 -13.81
C GLY A 391 -9.49 -8.46 -14.94
N LEU A 392 -10.15 -7.31 -15.04
CA LEU A 392 -11.07 -6.97 -16.13
C LEU A 392 -10.50 -5.81 -16.94
N LEU A 393 -10.11 -6.10 -18.19
CA LEU A 393 -9.62 -5.09 -19.12
C LEU A 393 -10.77 -4.54 -19.96
N LEU A 394 -11.03 -3.24 -19.89
CA LEU A 394 -12.06 -2.57 -20.71
C LEU A 394 -11.59 -2.34 -22.15
N CYS A 395 -12.52 -2.38 -23.09
CA CYS A 395 -12.27 -1.92 -24.45
C CYS A 395 -11.91 -0.42 -24.42
N ARG A 396 -10.82 -0.03 -25.07
CA ARG A 396 -10.49 1.39 -25.25
C ARG A 396 -11.55 2.05 -26.14
N PRO A 397 -12.13 3.21 -25.76
CA PRO A 397 -12.91 4.01 -26.70
C PRO A 397 -12.00 4.37 -27.90
N GLY A 398 -12.46 4.05 -29.10
CA GLY A 398 -11.58 3.91 -30.26
C GLY A 398 -10.74 5.15 -30.61
N LEU A 399 -9.41 4.97 -30.64
CA LEU A 399 -8.71 5.32 -31.87
C LEU A 399 -9.24 4.36 -32.94
N ALA A 400 -9.96 4.89 -33.92
CA ALA A 400 -10.32 4.14 -35.11
C ALA A 400 -9.06 3.43 -35.64
N LYS A 401 -9.10 2.11 -35.77
CA LYS A 401 -8.08 1.37 -36.53
C LYS A 401 -8.06 1.96 -37.93
N LEU A 402 -7.02 2.73 -38.26
CA LEU A 402 -6.71 3.07 -39.65
C LEU A 402 -6.53 1.74 -40.38
N ARG A 403 -7.55 1.33 -41.14
CA ARG A 403 -7.37 0.33 -42.19
C ARG A 403 -6.56 1.03 -43.29
N VAL A 404 -5.26 0.79 -43.29
CA VAL A 404 -4.45 0.99 -44.49
C VAL A 404 -4.89 -0.09 -45.46
N TYR A 405 -5.68 0.31 -46.45
CA TYR A 405 -5.80 -0.45 -47.69
C TYR A 405 -4.52 -0.17 -48.47
N LEU A 406 -3.69 -1.20 -48.65
CA LEU A 406 -2.73 -1.27 -49.76
C LEU A 406 -3.40 -2.03 -50.90
#